data_AF-A0A8D0EAB6-F1
#
_entry.id   AF-A0A8D0EAB6-F1
#
_cell.length_a   1.000
_cell.length_b   1.000
_cell.length_c   1.000
_cell.angle_alpha   90.00
_cell.angle_beta   90.00
_cell.angle_gamma   90.00
#
_symmetry.space_group_name_H-M   'P 1'
#
loop_
_entity.id
_entity.type
_entity.pdbx_description
1 polymer ?
#
loop_
_entity_poly.entity_id
_entity_poly.type
_entity_poly.pdbx_seq_one_letter_code
_entity_poly.pdbx_strand_id
1 'polypeptide(L)'
;VSLSLSLSLSLSLSLSPPSLSLSLSLPSLRGLGLLAPPGRVRFEAETFQHVLRWEAPPGAAAGLRYDVQYRRYGERDWTPVGHCTRVASRACDLSEETWDPSKRYYAHVRALAGNRTSGWALSIPFHPPEATLRLQNMELSVSGNVIHVSLQLPRNRHANLTYEAIHRHFRQYRVHVRRDSNNHQAEHVKTSLNFDIPGLLWGELYCVQVEPVVVSRPTPAWRTEEQCVTIPPYEGESPAPLLAISSLILLTLASLGTGLASAYVKKPAEAPAVLVSNTSLRLLLRTRSTLGWNFCEGTRSQALEGGGRENATGG
;
A
#
# COMPACT_ATOMS: atom_id res chain seq x y z
N VAL A 1 -43.83 78.49 18.90
CA VAL A 1 -45.28 78.71 19.06
C VAL A 1 -45.97 77.78 18.06
N SER A 2 -46.22 76.47 18.32
CA SER A 2 -46.85 75.83 19.50
C SER A 2 -48.17 76.55 19.84
N LEU A 3 -49.37 75.97 19.70
CA LEU A 3 -49.77 74.56 19.80
C LEU A 3 -51.21 74.35 19.29
N SER A 4 -51.50 73.19 18.68
CA SER A 4 -52.77 72.41 18.90
C SER A 4 -54.13 73.05 18.50
N LEU A 5 -55.32 72.42 18.59
CA LEU A 5 -55.77 71.04 18.90
C LEU A 5 -56.75 70.56 17.79
N SER A 6 -57.00 69.26 17.69
CA SER A 6 -58.25 68.71 17.12
C SER A 6 -58.91 67.73 18.10
N LEU A 7 -60.25 67.73 18.15
CA LEU A 7 -61.04 67.01 19.14
C LEU A 7 -61.21 65.51 18.84
N SER A 8 -61.54 64.78 19.91
CA SER A 8 -62.01 63.40 19.95
C SER A 8 -63.30 63.12 19.16
N LEU A 9 -63.44 61.90 18.61
CA LEU A 9 -64.67 61.09 18.72
C LEU A 9 -64.40 59.61 18.40
N SER A 10 -65.40 58.76 18.64
CA SER A 10 -65.29 57.32 18.98
C SER A 10 -65.91 56.37 17.93
N LEU A 11 -65.98 55.06 18.28
CA LEU A 11 -66.48 53.88 17.53
C LEU A 11 -65.46 53.23 16.56
N SER A 12 -65.44 51.91 16.33
CA SER A 12 -66.24 50.79 16.89
C SER A 12 -65.47 49.44 16.82
N LEU A 13 -65.96 48.41 17.52
CA LEU A 13 -65.33 47.09 17.64
C LEU A 13 -65.41 46.25 16.34
N SER A 14 -64.45 45.33 16.18
CA SER A 14 -64.63 44.06 15.45
C SER A 14 -64.04 42.89 16.26
N LEU A 15 -64.68 41.71 16.18
CA LEU A 15 -64.47 40.59 17.10
C LEU A 15 -63.48 39.55 16.57
N SER A 16 -62.76 38.89 17.48
CA SER A 16 -62.58 37.42 17.42
C SER A 16 -62.25 36.86 18.82
N PRO A 17 -62.71 35.63 19.18
CA PRO A 17 -62.49 35.06 20.50
C PRO A 17 -61.15 34.30 20.60
N PRO A 18 -60.44 34.34 21.73
CA PRO A 18 -59.25 33.51 21.93
C PRO A 18 -59.66 32.04 22.17
N SER A 19 -59.17 31.15 21.33
CA SER A 19 -59.32 29.70 21.49
C SER A 19 -58.49 29.20 22.69
N LEU A 20 -59.18 28.67 23.70
CA LEU A 20 -58.55 28.06 24.88
C LEU A 20 -57.88 26.73 24.49
N SER A 21 -56.62 26.82 24.06
CA SER A 21 -55.74 25.66 23.90
C SER A 21 -55.21 25.22 25.25
N LEU A 22 -55.92 24.24 25.86
CA LEU A 22 -55.58 23.67 27.15
C LEU A 22 -54.36 22.75 27.01
N SER A 23 -53.18 23.37 26.95
CA SER A 23 -51.90 22.67 26.89
C SER A 23 -51.62 21.97 28.23
N LEU A 24 -51.96 20.69 28.31
CA LEU A 24 -51.42 19.80 29.34
C LEU A 24 -49.91 19.65 29.11
N SER A 25 -49.15 20.61 29.64
CA SER A 25 -47.72 20.46 29.85
C SER A 25 -47.53 19.36 30.89
N LEU A 26 -47.14 18.16 30.43
CA LEU A 26 -46.57 17.16 31.33
C LEU A 26 -45.40 17.84 32.07
N PRO A 27 -45.38 17.85 33.42
CA PRO A 27 -44.29 18.44 34.14
C PRO A 27 -43.00 17.71 33.76
N SER A 28 -42.06 18.45 33.18
CA SER A 28 -40.78 17.89 32.78
C SER A 28 -40.08 17.36 34.04
N LEU A 29 -39.85 16.05 34.11
CA LEU A 29 -39.18 15.34 35.19
C LEU A 29 -37.66 15.64 35.23
N ARG A 30 -37.30 16.93 35.18
CA ARG A 30 -35.94 17.47 35.39
C ARG A 30 -35.56 17.58 36.88
N GLY A 31 -36.45 17.14 37.79
CA GLY A 31 -36.31 17.32 39.25
C GLY A 31 -35.82 16.10 40.04
N LEU A 32 -35.75 14.91 39.46
CA LEU A 32 -35.08 13.77 40.10
C LEU A 32 -33.59 13.84 39.78
N GLY A 33 -32.78 14.25 40.75
CA GLY A 33 -31.32 14.45 40.63
C GLY A 33 -30.48 13.18 40.42
N LEU A 34 -31.05 12.12 39.83
CA LEU A 34 -30.38 10.88 39.45
C LEU A 34 -29.30 11.15 38.41
N LEU A 35 -28.15 10.51 38.59
CA LEU A 35 -27.11 10.49 37.58
C LEU A 35 -27.49 9.48 36.50
N ALA A 36 -27.70 9.96 35.26
CA ALA A 36 -27.99 9.08 34.13
C ALA A 36 -26.82 8.11 33.86
N PRO A 37 -27.09 6.89 33.37
CA PRO A 37 -26.05 5.92 33.05
C PRO A 37 -25.22 6.34 31.81
N PRO A 38 -24.00 5.82 31.64
CA PRO A 38 -23.19 6.04 30.45
C PRO A 38 -23.88 5.61 29.14
N GLY A 39 -23.58 6.31 28.05
CA GLY A 39 -24.11 6.00 26.71
C GLY A 39 -23.21 5.06 25.90
N ARG A 40 -23.77 4.45 24.85
CA ARG A 40 -23.06 3.69 23.80
C ARG A 40 -21.89 2.81 24.28
N VAL A 41 -22.13 2.01 25.31
CA VAL A 41 -21.13 1.09 25.86
C VAL A 41 -20.85 -0.05 24.87
N ARG A 42 -19.64 -0.11 24.32
CA ARG A 42 -19.25 -1.11 23.32
C ARG A 42 -17.76 -1.40 23.36
N PHE A 43 -17.38 -2.59 22.92
CA PHE A 43 -15.98 -2.92 22.66
C PHE A 43 -15.54 -2.32 21.32
N GLU A 44 -14.37 -1.71 21.31
CA GLU A 44 -13.54 -1.45 20.14
C GLU A 44 -12.34 -2.37 20.27
N ALA A 45 -12.35 -3.47 19.51
CA ALA A 45 -11.41 -4.57 19.68
C ALA A 45 -10.58 -4.81 18.42
N GLU A 46 -9.27 -4.76 18.59
CA GLU A 46 -8.28 -5.32 17.67
C GLU A 46 -7.85 -6.70 18.17
N THR A 47 -7.20 -7.50 17.32
CA THR A 47 -6.67 -8.80 17.77
C THR A 47 -5.65 -8.62 18.91
N PHE A 48 -5.96 -9.15 20.10
CA PHE A 48 -5.23 -8.98 21.36
C PHE A 48 -5.30 -7.60 22.03
N GLN A 49 -6.13 -6.67 21.54
CA GLN A 49 -6.38 -5.39 22.20
C GLN A 49 -7.88 -5.09 22.28
N HIS A 50 -8.49 -5.28 23.45
CA HIS A 50 -9.94 -5.28 23.63
C HIS A 50 -10.37 -4.09 24.52
N VAL A 51 -10.62 -2.93 23.92
CA VAL A 51 -10.92 -1.69 24.66
C VAL A 51 -12.43 -1.47 24.77
N LEU A 52 -12.96 -1.44 26.00
CA LEU A 52 -14.32 -0.99 26.25
C LEU A 52 -14.37 0.55 26.15
N ARG A 53 -15.28 1.11 25.36
CA ARG A 53 -15.55 2.55 25.30
C ARG A 53 -17.01 2.87 25.65
N TRP A 54 -17.22 4.09 26.16
CA TRP A 54 -18.55 4.62 26.49
C TRP A 54 -18.61 6.14 26.33
N GLU A 55 -19.83 6.66 26.22
CA GLU A 55 -20.12 8.09 26.19
C GLU A 55 -20.50 8.60 27.59
N ALA A 56 -20.20 9.87 27.86
CA ALA A 56 -20.64 10.50 29.11
C ALA A 56 -22.18 10.64 29.15
N PRO A 57 -22.81 10.58 30.32
CA PRO A 57 -24.25 10.81 30.44
C PRO A 57 -24.65 12.21 29.93
N PRO A 58 -25.84 12.39 29.33
CA PRO A 58 -26.33 13.71 28.92
C PRO A 58 -26.42 14.67 30.11
N GLY A 59 -25.99 15.93 29.92
CA GLY A 59 -25.94 16.92 31.01
C GLY A 59 -24.82 16.67 32.04
N ALA A 60 -23.84 15.83 31.71
CA ALA A 60 -22.66 15.55 32.52
C ALA A 60 -21.93 16.81 33.02
N ALA A 61 -21.77 16.92 34.34
CA ALA A 61 -20.87 17.89 34.96
C ALA A 61 -19.40 17.47 34.83
N ALA A 62 -18.47 18.42 34.96
CA ALA A 62 -17.05 18.13 35.03
C ALA A 62 -16.71 17.26 36.26
N GLY A 63 -15.66 16.44 36.17
CA GLY A 63 -15.16 15.62 37.28
C GLY A 63 -15.81 14.24 37.46
N LEU A 64 -16.66 13.80 36.53
CA LEU A 64 -17.20 12.43 36.50
C LEU A 64 -16.09 11.36 36.55
N ARG A 65 -16.33 10.32 37.36
CA ARG A 65 -15.53 9.09 37.39
C ARG A 65 -16.38 7.90 36.96
N TYR A 66 -15.74 6.79 36.60
CA TYR A 66 -16.41 5.58 36.15
C TYR A 66 -15.85 4.35 36.85
N ASP A 67 -16.72 3.40 37.15
CA ASP A 67 -16.34 2.03 37.53
C ASP A 67 -16.71 1.08 36.39
N VAL A 68 -15.81 0.17 36.04
CA VAL A 68 -16.03 -0.91 35.07
C VAL A 68 -16.01 -2.26 35.78
N GLN A 69 -16.92 -3.15 35.39
CA GLN A 69 -16.85 -4.58 35.73
C GLN A 69 -17.06 -5.41 34.46
N TYR A 70 -16.57 -6.64 34.48
CA TYR A 70 -16.77 -7.61 33.40
C TYR A 70 -17.37 -8.91 33.95
N ARG A 71 -17.91 -9.72 33.04
CA ARG A 71 -18.40 -11.06 33.34
C ARG A 71 -18.26 -11.95 32.11
N ARG A 72 -17.70 -13.14 32.31
CA ARG A 72 -17.59 -14.17 31.28
C ARG A 72 -18.93 -14.90 31.11
N TYR A 73 -19.25 -15.29 29.89
CA TYR A 73 -20.47 -16.04 29.60
C TYR A 73 -20.48 -17.39 30.34
N GLY A 74 -21.54 -17.63 31.12
CA GLY A 74 -21.70 -18.81 31.98
C GLY A 74 -21.35 -18.57 33.45
N GLU A 75 -20.61 -17.50 33.78
CA GLU A 75 -20.38 -17.08 35.16
C GLU A 75 -21.57 -16.24 35.66
N ARG A 76 -21.84 -16.28 36.98
CA ARG A 76 -22.98 -15.58 37.60
C ARG A 76 -22.62 -14.14 37.96
N ASP A 77 -21.50 -14.00 38.65
CA ASP A 77 -21.07 -12.77 39.32
C ASP A 77 -20.32 -11.81 38.39
N TRP A 78 -20.25 -10.54 38.78
CA TRP A 78 -19.52 -9.50 38.07
C TRP A 78 -18.20 -9.20 38.77
N THR A 79 -17.10 -9.23 38.02
CA THR A 79 -15.75 -9.00 38.55
C THR A 79 -15.34 -7.54 38.29
N PRO A 80 -15.01 -6.75 39.34
CA PRO A 80 -14.55 -5.37 39.17
C PRO A 80 -13.18 -5.32 38.51
N VAL A 81 -13.00 -4.37 37.59
CA VAL A 81 -11.73 -4.17 36.88
C VAL A 81 -10.89 -3.18 37.67
N GLY A 82 -9.78 -3.66 38.24
CA GLY A 82 -8.99 -2.92 39.23
C GLY A 82 -8.48 -1.57 38.72
N HIS A 83 -7.81 -1.57 37.56
CA HIS A 83 -7.30 -0.36 36.90
C HIS A 83 -8.38 0.54 36.30
N CYS A 84 -9.63 0.08 36.23
CA CYS A 84 -10.78 0.83 35.71
C CYS A 84 -11.84 1.14 36.79
N THR A 85 -11.42 1.22 38.04
CA THR A 85 -12.24 1.67 39.18
C THR A 85 -12.00 3.16 39.45
N ARG A 86 -13.06 3.96 39.53
CA ARG A 86 -13.04 5.45 39.67
C ARG A 86 -12.16 6.19 38.64
N VAL A 87 -12.04 5.67 37.41
CA VAL A 87 -11.25 6.33 36.35
C VAL A 87 -11.96 7.55 35.77
N ALA A 88 -11.20 8.54 35.30
CA ALA A 88 -11.73 9.69 34.55
C ALA A 88 -11.75 9.44 33.03
N SER A 89 -11.10 8.38 32.56
CA SER A 89 -11.15 7.95 31.15
C SER A 89 -12.56 7.53 30.76
N ARG A 90 -12.86 7.60 29.46
CA ARG A 90 -14.09 7.06 28.85
C ARG A 90 -13.82 5.77 28.06
N ALA A 91 -12.71 5.12 28.43
CA ALA A 91 -12.22 3.89 27.85
C ALA A 91 -11.49 3.09 28.94
N CYS A 92 -11.57 1.77 28.84
CA CYS A 92 -10.89 0.81 29.69
C CYS A 92 -10.34 -0.31 28.82
N ASP A 93 -9.06 -0.62 28.96
CA ASP A 93 -8.47 -1.81 28.32
C ASP A 93 -8.87 -3.04 29.13
N LEU A 94 -9.51 -4.02 28.48
CA LEU A 94 -9.96 -5.29 29.06
C LEU A 94 -9.27 -6.49 28.41
N SER A 95 -8.10 -6.30 27.81
CA SER A 95 -7.40 -7.35 27.07
C SER A 95 -6.95 -8.52 27.96
N GLU A 96 -6.63 -8.24 29.23
CA GLU A 96 -6.31 -9.25 30.24
C GLU A 96 -7.54 -10.00 30.76
N GLU A 97 -8.69 -9.35 30.85
CA GLU A 97 -9.93 -9.96 31.30
C GLU A 97 -10.61 -10.81 30.22
N THR A 98 -10.32 -10.52 28.95
CA THR A 98 -11.04 -11.07 27.78
C THR A 98 -10.16 -11.86 26.82
N TRP A 99 -9.01 -12.38 27.27
CA TRP A 99 -8.04 -13.07 26.42
C TRP A 99 -8.50 -14.42 25.85
N ASP A 100 -9.39 -15.17 26.53
CA ASP A 100 -9.76 -16.53 26.13
C ASP A 100 -10.78 -16.52 24.96
N PRO A 101 -10.39 -17.01 23.76
CA PRO A 101 -11.21 -16.95 22.55
C PRO A 101 -12.36 -17.96 22.53
N SER A 102 -12.40 -18.91 23.48
CA SER A 102 -13.50 -19.88 23.61
C SER A 102 -14.74 -19.29 24.30
N LYS A 103 -14.68 -18.02 24.73
CA LYS A 103 -15.66 -17.41 25.64
C LYS A 103 -16.15 -16.07 25.14
N ARG A 104 -17.42 -15.79 25.42
CA ARG A 104 -18.02 -14.47 25.26
C ARG A 104 -17.96 -13.69 26.56
N TYR A 105 -17.93 -12.37 26.47
CA TYR A 105 -17.80 -11.46 27.59
C TYR A 105 -18.87 -10.38 27.53
N TYR A 106 -19.33 -9.97 28.70
CA TYR A 106 -20.05 -8.72 28.89
C TYR A 106 -19.18 -7.79 29.73
N ALA A 107 -19.26 -6.51 29.47
CA ALA A 107 -18.79 -5.50 30.41
C ALA A 107 -19.93 -4.52 30.71
N HIS A 108 -19.89 -3.91 31.88
CA HIS A 108 -20.79 -2.81 32.20
C HIS A 108 -20.05 -1.72 32.96
N VAL A 109 -20.53 -0.49 32.77
CA VAL A 109 -19.91 0.72 33.32
C VAL A 109 -20.98 1.60 33.96
N ARG A 110 -20.65 2.21 35.10
CA ARG A 110 -21.48 3.22 35.76
C ARG A 110 -20.70 4.50 35.93
N ALA A 111 -21.41 5.62 35.97
CA ALA A 111 -20.89 6.93 36.27
C ALA A 111 -20.98 7.25 37.77
N LEU A 112 -20.03 8.03 38.27
CA LEU A 112 -19.92 8.52 39.64
C LEU A 112 -19.71 10.04 39.63
N ALA A 113 -20.51 10.78 40.39
CA ALA A 113 -20.41 12.24 40.53
C ALA A 113 -20.52 12.63 42.01
N GLY A 114 -19.38 12.74 42.69
CA GLY A 114 -19.33 12.84 44.15
C GLY A 114 -19.96 11.60 44.78
N ASN A 115 -20.96 11.80 45.64
CA ASN A 115 -21.70 10.72 46.29
C ASN A 115 -22.82 10.10 45.43
N ARG A 116 -23.06 10.60 44.20
CA ARG A 116 -24.09 10.07 43.31
C ARG A 116 -23.51 9.00 42.38
N THR A 117 -24.22 7.89 42.23
CA THR A 117 -23.88 6.79 41.30
C THR A 117 -25.01 6.58 40.31
N SER A 118 -24.70 6.35 39.03
CA SER A 118 -25.71 5.94 38.06
C SER A 118 -26.06 4.45 38.21
N GLY A 119 -27.12 4.03 37.52
CA GLY A 119 -27.28 2.62 37.14
C GLY A 119 -26.14 2.14 36.23
N TRP A 120 -26.00 0.83 36.08
CA TRP A 120 -25.04 0.22 35.16
C TRP A 120 -25.52 0.28 33.71
N ALA A 121 -24.64 0.67 32.79
CA ALA A 121 -24.83 0.57 31.35
C ALA A 121 -24.08 -0.65 30.81
N LEU A 122 -24.83 -1.60 30.23
CA LEU A 122 -24.33 -2.88 29.75
C LEU A 122 -23.83 -2.79 28.29
N SER A 123 -22.73 -3.46 27.99
CA SER A 123 -22.23 -3.63 26.62
C SER A 123 -23.04 -4.68 25.85
N ILE A 124 -23.01 -4.60 24.51
CA ILE A 124 -23.26 -5.80 23.69
C ILE A 124 -22.25 -6.92 24.07
N PRO A 125 -22.62 -8.20 23.97
CA PRO A 125 -21.67 -9.29 24.18
C PRO A 125 -20.54 -9.23 23.15
N PHE A 126 -19.31 -9.46 23.61
CA PHE A 126 -18.10 -9.49 22.80
C PHE A 126 -17.51 -10.91 22.75
N HIS A 127 -17.02 -11.32 21.58
CA HIS A 127 -16.29 -12.58 21.38
C HIS A 127 -14.90 -12.27 20.78
N PRO A 128 -13.77 -12.66 21.40
CA PRO A 128 -12.45 -12.27 20.89
C PRO A 128 -12.15 -12.64 19.43
N PRO A 129 -12.61 -13.78 18.86
CA PRO A 129 -12.46 -14.09 17.43
C PRO A 129 -13.25 -13.20 16.46
N GLU A 130 -14.14 -12.35 16.96
CA GLU A 130 -14.87 -11.31 16.21
C GLU A 130 -14.12 -9.96 16.22
N ALA A 131 -13.03 -9.83 17.00
CA ALA A 131 -12.17 -8.64 17.01
C ALA A 131 -11.50 -8.41 15.64
N THR A 132 -11.27 -7.14 15.30
CA THR A 132 -10.71 -6.76 14.00
C THR A 132 -9.31 -7.33 13.80
N LEU A 133 -9.09 -7.94 12.63
CA LEU A 133 -7.82 -8.55 12.25
C LEU A 133 -6.78 -7.47 11.93
N ARG A 134 -5.56 -7.67 12.42
CA ARG A 134 -4.44 -6.75 12.21
C ARG A 134 -3.11 -7.50 12.10
N LEU A 135 -2.20 -6.96 11.29
CA LEU A 135 -0.80 -7.36 11.24
C LEU A 135 0.04 -6.39 12.07
N GLN A 136 1.05 -6.89 12.78
CA GLN A 136 1.93 -6.09 13.64
C GLN A 136 2.94 -5.28 12.81
N ASN A 137 3.50 -5.90 11.78
CA ASN A 137 4.42 -5.28 10.84
C ASN A 137 4.40 -6.05 9.50
N MET A 138 4.93 -5.41 8.47
CA MET A 138 5.31 -6.02 7.19
C MET A 138 6.74 -5.60 6.89
N GLU A 139 7.54 -6.51 6.36
CA GLU A 139 8.90 -6.24 5.91
C GLU A 139 9.03 -6.70 4.45
N LEU A 140 9.59 -5.83 3.61
CA LEU A 140 9.84 -6.08 2.19
C LEU A 140 11.35 -6.16 1.94
N SER A 141 11.77 -7.12 1.14
CA SER A 141 13.13 -7.17 0.58
C SER A 141 13.06 -7.59 -0.89
N VAL A 142 14.09 -7.25 -1.67
CA VAL A 142 14.11 -7.45 -3.13
C VAL A 142 15.30 -8.31 -3.51
N SER A 143 15.09 -9.32 -4.36
CA SER A 143 16.18 -10.00 -5.07
C SER A 143 15.79 -10.21 -6.53
N GLY A 144 16.67 -9.83 -7.45
CA GLY A 144 16.35 -9.76 -8.89
C GLY A 144 15.07 -8.96 -9.14
N ASN A 145 14.08 -9.57 -9.80
CA ASN A 145 12.75 -9.02 -10.02
C ASN A 145 11.65 -9.64 -9.14
N VAL A 146 12.00 -9.99 -7.90
CA VAL A 146 11.11 -10.60 -6.92
C VAL A 146 11.08 -9.75 -5.64
N ILE A 147 9.89 -9.45 -5.13
CA ILE A 147 9.71 -8.92 -3.77
C ILE A 147 9.43 -10.10 -2.83
N HIS A 148 10.27 -10.27 -1.83
CA HIS A 148 10.02 -11.14 -0.68
C HIS A 148 9.30 -10.35 0.39
N VAL A 149 8.14 -10.86 0.82
CA VAL A 149 7.31 -10.27 1.87
C VAL A 149 7.39 -11.13 3.12
N SER A 150 7.67 -10.53 4.27
CA SER A 150 7.55 -11.15 5.58
C SER A 150 6.50 -10.42 6.42
N LEU A 151 5.51 -11.15 6.92
CA LEU A 151 4.43 -10.62 7.74
C LEU A 151 4.64 -10.99 9.21
N GLN A 152 4.51 -10.00 10.09
CA GLN A 152 4.57 -10.21 11.54
C GLN A 152 3.16 -10.16 12.13
N LEU A 153 2.76 -11.22 12.83
CA LEU A 153 1.50 -11.29 13.55
C LEU A 153 1.59 -10.57 14.91
N PRO A 154 0.49 -9.97 15.41
CA PRO A 154 0.45 -9.41 16.74
C PRO A 154 0.64 -10.51 17.80
N ARG A 155 1.22 -10.13 18.95
CA ARG A 155 1.49 -11.05 20.06
C ARG A 155 0.66 -10.66 21.27
N ASN A 156 0.02 -11.64 21.90
CA ASN A 156 -0.62 -11.44 23.20
C ASN A 156 0.45 -11.16 24.27
N ARG A 157 0.19 -10.21 25.17
CA ARG A 157 1.06 -9.87 26.30
C ARG A 157 0.63 -10.50 27.63
N HIS A 158 -0.62 -10.96 27.72
CA HIS A 158 -1.25 -11.41 28.98
C HIS A 158 -1.37 -12.94 29.07
N ALA A 159 -1.28 -13.65 27.94
CA ALA A 159 -1.39 -15.11 27.90
C ALA A 159 -0.52 -15.73 26.79
N ASN A 160 -0.16 -17.00 26.95
CA ASN A 160 0.52 -17.82 25.93
C ASN A 160 -0.44 -18.24 24.79
N LEU A 161 -1.11 -17.26 24.18
CA LEU A 161 -2.08 -17.44 23.11
C LEU A 161 -1.56 -16.81 21.82
N THR A 162 -1.36 -17.62 20.79
CA THR A 162 -0.91 -17.13 19.47
C THR A 162 -2.08 -16.80 18.56
N TYR A 163 -1.82 -15.98 17.54
CA TYR A 163 -2.83 -15.58 16.54
C TYR A 163 -3.42 -16.79 15.81
N GLU A 164 -2.56 -17.75 15.45
CA GLU A 164 -2.95 -19.00 14.80
C GLU A 164 -3.82 -19.87 15.69
N ALA A 165 -3.65 -19.84 17.01
CA ALA A 165 -4.48 -20.59 17.95
C ALA A 165 -5.94 -20.08 17.99
N ILE A 166 -6.17 -18.77 17.79
CA ILE A 166 -7.50 -18.16 17.65
C ILE A 166 -8.09 -18.42 16.26
N HIS A 167 -7.28 -18.29 15.21
CA HIS A 167 -7.70 -18.37 13.81
C HIS A 167 -7.16 -19.66 13.15
N ARG A 168 -7.42 -20.84 13.72
CA ARG A 168 -6.73 -22.12 13.37
C ARG A 168 -6.74 -22.51 11.89
N HIS A 169 -7.81 -22.21 11.17
CA HIS A 169 -8.02 -22.59 9.77
C HIS A 169 -8.42 -21.38 8.93
N PHE A 170 -8.37 -21.52 7.61
CA PHE A 170 -8.87 -20.54 6.64
C PHE A 170 -8.24 -19.14 6.72
N ARG A 171 -7.05 -19.01 7.34
CA ARG A 171 -6.24 -17.78 7.29
C ARG A 171 -5.72 -17.56 5.87
N GLN A 172 -5.88 -16.34 5.41
CA GLN A 172 -5.35 -15.85 4.14
C GLN A 172 -4.84 -14.42 4.33
N TYR A 173 -3.93 -14.00 3.47
CA TYR A 173 -3.43 -12.64 3.37
C TYR A 173 -3.74 -12.18 1.94
N ARG A 174 -4.63 -11.19 1.81
CA ARG A 174 -4.89 -10.53 0.53
C ARG A 174 -3.85 -9.44 0.35
N VAL A 175 -3.04 -9.58 -0.69
CA VAL A 175 -1.90 -8.72 -0.99
C VAL A 175 -2.31 -7.85 -2.17
N HIS A 176 -2.36 -6.54 -1.95
CA HIS A 176 -2.60 -5.55 -2.99
C HIS A 176 -1.25 -4.98 -3.41
N VAL A 177 -0.91 -5.09 -4.70
CA VAL A 177 0.34 -4.63 -5.28
C VAL A 177 0.03 -3.55 -6.31
N ARG A 178 0.52 -2.34 -6.09
CA ARG A 178 0.34 -1.17 -6.95
C ARG A 178 1.68 -0.82 -7.59
N ARG A 179 1.75 -0.84 -8.93
CA ARG A 179 2.89 -0.26 -9.65
C ARG A 179 2.69 1.24 -9.77
N ASP A 180 3.73 2.02 -9.52
CA ASP A 180 3.59 3.47 -9.43
C ASP A 180 3.45 4.14 -10.81
N SER A 181 4.28 3.74 -11.78
CA SER A 181 4.38 4.34 -13.12
C SER A 181 3.07 4.42 -13.91
N ASN A 182 2.15 3.47 -13.70
CA ASN A 182 0.87 3.40 -14.40
C ASN A 182 -0.33 3.14 -13.46
N ASN A 183 -0.13 3.22 -12.14
CA ASN A 183 -1.11 2.86 -11.12
C ASN A 183 -1.76 1.48 -11.31
N HIS A 184 -1.07 0.53 -11.97
CA HIS A 184 -1.61 -0.80 -12.20
C HIS A 184 -1.66 -1.59 -10.90
N GLN A 185 -2.86 -2.00 -10.49
CA GLN A 185 -3.10 -2.79 -9.30
C GLN A 185 -3.24 -4.28 -9.63
N ALA A 186 -2.62 -5.13 -8.83
CA ALA A 186 -2.77 -6.58 -8.86
C ALA A 186 -3.11 -7.09 -7.45
N GLU A 187 -3.94 -8.12 -7.36
CA GLU A 187 -4.25 -8.79 -6.11
C GLU A 187 -3.75 -10.23 -6.10
N HIS A 188 -3.17 -10.63 -4.96
CA HIS A 188 -2.73 -12.00 -4.72
C HIS A 188 -3.32 -12.49 -3.40
N VAL A 189 -3.61 -13.79 -3.32
CA VAL A 189 -4.01 -14.45 -2.07
C VAL A 189 -2.88 -15.38 -1.64
N LYS A 190 -2.41 -15.22 -0.40
CA LYS A 190 -1.31 -16.00 0.19
C LYS A 190 -1.77 -16.63 1.50
N THR A 191 -1.17 -17.76 1.88
CA THR A 191 -1.50 -18.51 3.12
C THR A 191 -0.36 -18.54 4.12
N SER A 192 0.87 -18.32 3.67
CA SER A 192 2.09 -18.23 4.47
C SER A 192 2.35 -16.79 4.93
N LEU A 193 3.08 -16.62 6.04
CA LEU A 193 3.59 -15.31 6.49
C LEU A 193 4.76 -14.80 5.66
N ASN A 194 5.55 -15.71 5.09
CA ASN A 194 6.64 -15.41 4.18
C ASN A 194 6.25 -15.89 2.78
N PHE A 195 6.33 -15.01 1.77
CA PHE A 195 6.00 -15.35 0.39
C PHE A 195 6.60 -14.37 -0.60
N ASP A 196 6.65 -14.81 -1.86
CA ASP A 196 7.25 -14.05 -2.95
C ASP A 196 6.19 -13.45 -3.89
N ILE A 197 6.52 -12.29 -4.46
CA ILE A 197 5.82 -11.63 -5.57
C ILE A 197 6.82 -11.59 -6.75
N PRO A 198 6.84 -12.62 -7.60
CA PRO A 198 7.79 -12.73 -8.71
C PRO A 198 7.28 -12.09 -10.00
N GLY A 199 8.16 -11.98 -11.01
CA GLY A 199 7.77 -11.57 -12.35
C GLY A 199 7.52 -10.07 -12.49
N LEU A 200 8.17 -9.27 -11.65
CA LEU A 200 8.07 -7.81 -11.69
C LEU A 200 8.93 -7.23 -12.82
N LEU A 201 8.63 -6.00 -13.21
CA LEU A 201 9.41 -5.26 -14.20
C LEU A 201 10.64 -4.64 -13.52
N TRP A 202 11.77 -4.66 -14.23
CA TRP A 202 13.03 -4.09 -13.76
C TRP A 202 13.00 -2.56 -13.80
N GLY A 203 13.63 -1.91 -12.82
CA GLY A 203 13.68 -0.45 -12.69
C GLY A 203 12.38 0.22 -12.19
N GLU A 204 11.31 -0.56 -11.97
CA GLU A 204 9.99 -0.06 -11.58
C GLU A 204 9.80 0.00 -10.07
N LEU A 205 8.99 0.96 -9.60
CA LEU A 205 8.60 1.10 -8.20
C LEU A 205 7.24 0.44 -7.95
N TYR A 206 7.18 -0.41 -6.92
CA TYR A 206 6.00 -1.14 -6.51
C TYR A 206 5.70 -0.88 -5.04
N CYS A 207 4.45 -0.59 -4.75
CA CYS A 207 3.91 -0.39 -3.43
C CYS A 207 3.00 -1.57 -3.05
N VAL A 208 3.10 -2.03 -1.79
CA VAL A 208 2.41 -3.23 -1.30
C VAL A 208 1.60 -2.87 -0.06
N GLN A 209 0.37 -3.39 0.00
CA GLN A 209 -0.49 -3.40 1.19
C GLN A 209 -1.01 -4.82 1.42
N VAL A 210 -1.18 -5.22 2.68
CA VAL A 210 -1.70 -6.55 3.03
C VAL A 210 -2.87 -6.48 3.99
N GLU A 211 -3.93 -7.23 3.69
CA GLU A 211 -5.14 -7.38 4.50
C GLU A 211 -5.22 -8.83 5.03
N PRO A 212 -5.20 -9.05 6.36
CA PRO A 212 -5.41 -10.38 6.94
C PRO A 212 -6.90 -10.77 6.85
N VAL A 213 -7.20 -11.98 6.38
CA VAL A 213 -8.55 -12.50 6.15
C VAL A 213 -8.69 -13.89 6.77
N VAL A 214 -9.87 -14.22 7.30
CA VAL A 214 -10.20 -15.58 7.77
C VAL A 214 -11.50 -16.02 7.12
N VAL A 215 -11.40 -16.75 6.00
CA VAL A 215 -12.51 -16.98 5.05
C VAL A 215 -13.76 -17.61 5.70
N SER A 216 -13.60 -18.37 6.78
CA SER A 216 -14.72 -18.98 7.51
C SER A 216 -15.58 -18.00 8.32
N ARG A 217 -15.21 -16.72 8.45
CA ARG A 217 -15.98 -15.71 9.19
C ARG A 217 -15.80 -14.29 8.61
N PRO A 218 -16.87 -13.49 8.50
CA PRO A 218 -16.78 -12.08 8.08
C PRO A 218 -16.27 -11.21 9.25
N THR A 219 -15.01 -11.39 9.63
CA THR A 219 -14.33 -10.53 10.60
C THR A 219 -13.78 -9.30 9.88
N PRO A 220 -13.96 -8.07 10.41
CA PRO A 220 -13.33 -6.89 9.83
C PRO A 220 -11.80 -6.99 9.94
N ALA A 221 -11.08 -6.27 9.08
CA ALA A 221 -9.62 -6.24 9.06
C ALA A 221 -9.09 -4.85 8.71
N TRP A 222 -7.93 -4.48 9.26
CA TRP A 222 -7.16 -3.34 8.75
C TRP A 222 -6.07 -3.80 7.79
N ARG A 223 -5.87 -3.01 6.73
CA ARG A 223 -4.70 -3.13 5.86
C ARG A 223 -3.46 -2.63 6.59
N THR A 224 -2.31 -3.18 6.24
CA THR A 224 -1.03 -2.56 6.59
C THR A 224 -0.91 -1.17 5.97
N GLU A 225 -0.05 -0.34 6.55
CA GLU A 225 0.49 0.82 5.84
C GLU A 225 1.10 0.37 4.49
N GLU A 226 1.03 1.25 3.50
CA GLU A 226 1.64 1.00 2.19
C GLU A 226 3.17 1.13 2.30
N GLN A 227 3.89 0.09 1.90
CA GLN A 227 5.35 0.13 1.80
C GLN A 227 5.76 -0.04 0.34
N CYS A 228 6.69 0.80 -0.12
CA CYS A 228 7.13 0.82 -1.50
C CYS A 228 8.61 0.42 -1.62
N VAL A 229 8.92 -0.35 -2.65
CA VAL A 229 10.27 -0.78 -3.00
C VAL A 229 10.50 -0.64 -4.51
N THR A 230 11.74 -0.30 -4.88
CA THR A 230 12.16 -0.22 -6.29
C THR A 230 12.85 -1.52 -6.67
N ILE A 231 12.43 -2.11 -7.79
CA ILE A 231 13.12 -3.24 -8.40
C ILE A 231 14.39 -2.69 -9.09
N PRO A 232 15.58 -3.31 -8.90
CA PRO A 232 16.79 -2.87 -9.60
C PRO A 232 16.58 -2.87 -11.14
N PRO A 233 17.39 -2.11 -11.89
CA PRO A 233 17.45 -2.25 -13.34
C PRO A 233 17.91 -3.66 -13.73
N TYR A 234 17.66 -4.06 -14.98
CA TYR A 234 18.09 -5.37 -15.47
C TYR A 234 19.60 -5.37 -15.73
N GLU A 235 20.37 -5.83 -14.76
CA GLU A 235 21.77 -6.21 -14.91
C GLU A 235 21.85 -7.53 -15.71
N GLY A 236 21.51 -7.46 -17.00
CA GLY A 236 21.66 -8.58 -17.91
C GLY A 236 23.12 -8.89 -18.17
N GLU A 237 23.42 -10.16 -18.47
CA GLU A 237 24.73 -10.58 -18.99
C GLU A 237 25.05 -9.75 -20.24
N SER A 238 25.86 -8.70 -20.09
CA SER A 238 26.15 -7.85 -21.25
C SER A 238 26.84 -8.69 -22.33
N PRO A 239 26.49 -8.56 -23.62
CA PRO A 239 27.19 -9.28 -24.67
C PRO A 239 28.62 -8.75 -24.88
N ALA A 240 29.00 -7.64 -24.24
CA ALA A 240 30.31 -7.01 -24.35
C ALA A 240 31.50 -7.97 -24.08
N PRO A 241 31.58 -8.71 -22.94
CA PRO A 241 32.59 -9.75 -22.75
C PRO A 241 32.59 -10.83 -23.83
N LEU A 242 31.42 -11.32 -24.28
CA LEU A 242 31.34 -12.37 -25.31
C LEU A 242 31.82 -11.86 -26.68
N LEU A 243 31.47 -10.64 -27.04
CA LEU A 243 31.94 -9.96 -28.26
C LEU A 243 33.45 -9.61 -28.18
N ALA A 244 33.94 -9.22 -27.00
CA ALA A 244 35.36 -9.00 -26.75
C ALA A 244 36.17 -10.30 -26.89
N ILE A 245 35.70 -11.40 -26.31
CA ILE A 245 36.32 -12.73 -26.45
C ILE A 245 36.31 -13.19 -27.92
N SER A 246 35.17 -13.06 -28.60
CA SER A 246 35.03 -13.42 -30.02
C SER A 246 35.99 -12.63 -30.93
N SER A 247 36.07 -11.31 -30.75
CA SER A 247 37.01 -10.47 -31.50
C SER A 247 38.47 -10.77 -31.20
N LEU A 248 38.82 -11.08 -29.94
CA LEU A 248 40.17 -11.54 -29.58
C LEU A 248 40.55 -12.83 -30.31
N ILE A 249 39.64 -13.80 -30.36
CA ILE A 249 39.84 -15.08 -31.06
C ILE A 249 40.07 -14.82 -32.56
N LEU A 250 39.25 -14.01 -33.21
CA LEU A 250 39.41 -13.67 -34.63
C LEU A 250 40.76 -12.99 -34.93
N LEU A 251 41.24 -12.09 -34.05
CA LEU A 251 42.55 -11.46 -34.19
C LEU A 251 43.72 -12.46 -34.02
N THR A 252 43.62 -13.43 -33.11
CA THR A 252 44.63 -14.49 -32.97
C THR A 252 44.67 -15.42 -34.18
N LEU A 253 43.52 -15.74 -34.78
CA LEU A 253 43.46 -16.55 -36.01
C LEU A 253 44.01 -15.79 -37.22
N ALA A 254 43.72 -14.49 -37.34
CA ALA A 254 44.24 -13.66 -38.43
C ALA A 254 45.77 -13.47 -38.36
N SER A 255 46.32 -13.25 -37.16
CA SER A 255 47.78 -13.16 -36.96
C SER A 255 48.49 -14.50 -37.19
N LEU A 256 47.89 -15.63 -36.79
CA LEU A 256 48.42 -16.96 -37.09
C LEU A 256 48.38 -17.25 -38.60
N GLY A 257 47.27 -16.95 -39.28
CA GLY A 257 47.11 -17.16 -40.71
C GLY A 257 48.08 -16.32 -41.56
N THR A 258 48.26 -15.04 -41.21
CA THR A 258 49.26 -14.18 -41.86
C THR A 258 50.70 -14.63 -41.56
N GLY A 259 50.98 -15.10 -40.34
CA GLY A 259 52.25 -15.72 -39.99
C GLY A 259 52.57 -16.93 -40.87
N LEU A 260 51.64 -17.88 -40.98
CA LEU A 260 51.78 -19.08 -41.82
C LEU A 260 51.93 -18.75 -43.31
N ALA A 261 51.14 -17.81 -43.84
CA ALA A 261 51.26 -17.36 -45.22
C ALA A 261 52.63 -16.70 -45.50
N SER A 262 53.12 -15.87 -44.56
CA SER A 262 54.44 -15.24 -44.70
C SER A 262 55.60 -16.25 -44.65
N ALA A 263 55.47 -17.32 -43.85
CA ALA A 263 56.42 -18.42 -43.79
C ALA A 263 56.38 -19.29 -45.06
N TYR A 264 55.20 -19.45 -45.68
CA TYR A 264 55.04 -20.16 -46.94
C TYR A 264 55.68 -19.39 -48.11
N VAL A 265 55.43 -18.08 -48.22
CA VAL A 265 56.01 -17.22 -49.27
C VAL A 265 57.53 -17.01 -49.09
N LYS A 266 58.05 -17.08 -47.85
CA LYS A 266 59.49 -17.02 -47.58
C LYS A 266 60.23 -18.35 -47.77
N LYS A 267 59.55 -19.47 -48.03
CA LYS A 267 60.24 -20.67 -48.53
C LYS A 267 60.62 -20.44 -50.00
N PRO A 268 61.91 -20.51 -50.37
CA PRO A 268 62.27 -20.48 -51.78
C PRO A 268 61.71 -21.74 -52.45
N ALA A 269 60.79 -21.54 -53.39
CA ALA A 269 60.42 -22.60 -54.31
C ALA A 269 61.57 -22.76 -55.31
N GLU A 270 62.43 -23.78 -55.12
CA GLU A 270 63.36 -24.20 -56.16
C GLU A 270 62.57 -24.65 -57.39
N ALA A 271 62.58 -23.82 -58.43
CA ALA A 271 62.02 -24.18 -59.72
C ALA A 271 62.94 -25.23 -60.38
N PRO A 272 62.44 -26.41 -60.77
CA PRO A 272 63.27 -27.41 -61.44
C PRO A 272 63.73 -26.89 -62.80
N ALA A 273 65.03 -26.76 -62.97
CA ALA A 273 65.65 -26.24 -64.19
C ALA A 273 65.65 -27.31 -65.31
N VAL A 274 64.55 -27.42 -66.05
CA VAL A 274 64.43 -28.31 -67.22
C VAL A 274 63.80 -27.58 -68.41
N LEU A 275 64.46 -27.72 -69.57
CA LEU A 275 64.07 -27.24 -70.91
C LEU A 275 64.17 -25.73 -71.18
N VAL A 276 65.42 -25.27 -71.25
CA VAL A 276 65.82 -24.33 -72.31
C VAL A 276 65.59 -24.99 -73.67
N SER A 277 64.73 -24.41 -74.51
CA SER A 277 64.65 -24.72 -75.94
C SER A 277 64.38 -23.43 -76.71
N ASN A 278 65.34 -23.05 -77.56
CA ASN A 278 65.37 -21.77 -78.24
C ASN A 278 64.66 -21.86 -79.61
N THR A 279 63.61 -21.06 -79.80
CA THR A 279 63.16 -20.67 -81.15
C THR A 279 62.72 -19.21 -81.15
N SER A 280 63.60 -18.36 -81.66
CA SER A 280 63.29 -16.96 -81.92
C SER A 280 62.35 -16.81 -83.10
N LEU A 281 61.14 -16.27 -82.89
CA LEU A 281 60.47 -15.46 -83.92
C LEU A 281 59.89 -14.20 -83.28
N ARG A 282 60.45 -13.05 -83.64
CA ARG A 282 60.01 -11.74 -83.16
C ARG A 282 58.70 -11.36 -83.84
N LEU A 283 57.62 -11.14 -83.07
CA LEU A 283 56.48 -10.36 -83.52
C LEU A 283 56.00 -9.38 -82.42
N LEU A 284 56.17 -8.09 -82.73
CA LEU A 284 55.42 -6.93 -82.24
C LEU A 284 55.46 -6.60 -80.72
N LEU A 285 56.54 -5.92 -80.32
CA LEU A 285 56.52 -4.98 -79.20
C LEU A 285 55.70 -3.72 -79.55
N ARG A 286 54.46 -3.59 -79.05
CA ARG A 286 53.86 -2.26 -78.78
C ARG A 286 52.63 -2.25 -77.85
N THR A 287 52.86 -2.15 -76.55
CA THR A 287 52.09 -1.25 -75.68
C THR A 287 53.01 -0.64 -74.63
N ARG A 288 52.69 0.59 -74.22
CA ARG A 288 53.59 1.55 -73.58
C ARG A 288 53.31 1.61 -72.08
N SER A 289 54.35 1.55 -71.26
CA SER A 289 54.24 1.80 -69.83
C SER A 289 54.18 3.30 -69.51
N THR A 290 53.83 3.59 -68.24
CA THR A 290 53.86 4.90 -67.56
C THR A 290 52.74 5.90 -67.87
N LEU A 291 52.05 6.27 -66.78
CA LEU A 291 51.28 7.48 -66.42
C LEU A 291 50.06 7.00 -65.62
N GLY A 292 49.83 7.40 -64.38
CA GLY A 292 50.61 8.22 -63.47
C GLY A 292 49.75 8.49 -62.23
N TRP A 293 50.33 8.52 -61.03
CA TRP A 293 49.59 9.02 -59.87
C TRP A 293 49.30 10.50 -60.09
N ASN A 294 48.03 10.90 -60.06
CA ASN A 294 47.66 12.27 -59.73
C ASN A 294 46.29 12.33 -59.07
N PHE A 295 46.33 12.93 -57.89
CA PHE A 295 45.21 13.37 -57.08
C PHE A 295 44.58 14.61 -57.74
N CYS A 296 43.26 14.76 -57.71
CA CYS A 296 42.61 16.07 -57.81
C CYS A 296 41.17 16.01 -57.30
N GLU A 297 40.83 16.95 -56.42
CA GLU A 297 39.47 17.22 -55.95
C GLU A 297 38.61 17.85 -57.06
N GLY A 298 37.29 17.71 -56.95
CA GLY A 298 36.37 18.15 -58.00
C GLY A 298 34.90 18.17 -57.59
N THR A 299 34.57 18.92 -56.54
CA THR A 299 33.18 19.29 -56.24
C THR A 299 32.54 20.06 -57.41
N ARG A 300 31.28 19.74 -57.79
CA ARG A 300 30.10 20.63 -57.63
C ARG A 300 28.88 20.23 -58.50
N SER A 301 27.75 20.03 -57.80
CA SER A 301 26.33 20.29 -58.14
C SER A 301 25.76 20.17 -59.57
N GLN A 302 24.67 19.40 -59.70
CA GLN A 302 23.31 19.85 -60.07
C GLN A 302 22.33 18.82 -59.44
N ALA A 303 21.26 19.12 -58.70
CA ALA A 303 20.22 20.17 -58.72
C ALA A 303 19.05 19.85 -59.66
N LEU A 304 17.91 19.47 -59.06
CA LEU A 304 16.48 19.56 -59.45
C LEU A 304 15.71 19.07 -58.19
N GLU A 305 14.99 19.91 -57.44
CA GLU A 305 13.60 20.38 -57.67
C GLU A 305 12.56 19.24 -57.68
N GLY A 306 11.46 19.27 -56.91
CA GLY A 306 10.97 20.24 -55.91
C GLY A 306 10.19 19.51 -54.79
N GLY A 307 9.34 20.12 -53.97
CA GLY A 307 8.86 21.51 -53.90
C GLY A 307 7.45 21.56 -53.28
N GLY A 308 7.23 22.39 -52.25
CA GLY A 308 5.96 22.52 -51.50
C GLY A 308 6.02 21.88 -50.09
N ARG A 309 5.79 22.54 -48.94
CA ARG A 309 5.08 23.81 -48.59
C ARG A 309 3.64 23.85 -49.11
N GLU A 310 2.60 24.32 -48.42
CA GLU A 310 2.36 24.93 -47.09
C GLU A 310 0.82 24.89 -46.84
N ASN A 311 0.16 25.29 -45.73
CA ASN A 311 0.52 25.97 -44.47
C ASN A 311 -0.54 25.62 -43.37
N ALA A 312 -0.25 25.58 -42.06
CA ALA A 312 -0.45 26.65 -41.05
C ALA A 312 -1.60 26.42 -40.03
N THR A 313 -1.28 26.71 -38.76
CA THR A 313 -2.08 27.39 -37.70
C THR A 313 -3.56 27.07 -37.43
N GLY A 314 -3.87 26.90 -36.13
CA GLY A 314 -5.04 27.55 -35.49
C GLY A 314 -5.88 26.63 -34.59
N GLY A 315 -6.00 26.99 -33.30
CA GLY A 315 -6.83 26.29 -32.31
C GLY A 315 -6.22 26.28 -30.92
#